data_AF-A0A6G8CJ83-F1
#
_entry.id   AF-A0A6G8CJ83-F1
#
_cell.length_a   1.000
_cell.length_b   1.000
_cell.length_c   1.000
_cell.angle_alpha   90.00
_cell.angle_beta   90.00
_cell.angle_gamma   90.00
#
_symmetry.space_group_name_H-M   'P 1'
#
loop_
_entity.id
_entity.type
_entity.pdbx_description
1 polymer ?
#
loop_
_entity_poly.entity_id
_entity_poly.type
_entity_poly.pdbx_seq_one_letter_code
_entity_poly.pdbx_strand_id
1 'polypeptide(L)'
;MGIRHYPDKVRVYVDMDGVIADFECAARAHAMEPSHFKRVAGAFLDLDPIPKAAEAMFALDDTGYCLVFTLTETPRSNSTRYHRHPSTWAECHS
;
A
#
# COMPACT_ATOMS: atom_id res chain seq x y z
N MET A 1 11.08 -25.17 23.30
CA MET A 1 10.15 -24.10 22.84
C MET A 1 10.68 -22.77 23.34
N GLY A 2 10.90 -21.79 22.47
CA GLY A 2 11.32 -20.44 22.88
C GLY A 2 10.10 -19.59 23.24
N ILE A 3 10.17 -18.87 24.36
CA ILE A 3 9.15 -17.89 24.75
C ILE A 3 9.25 -16.72 23.76
N ARG A 4 8.12 -16.35 23.14
CA ARG A 4 8.03 -15.18 22.26
C ARG A 4 7.36 -14.04 23.01
N HIS A 5 8.08 -12.95 23.18
CA HIS A 5 7.53 -11.69 23.68
C HIS A 5 7.00 -10.90 22.49
N TYR A 6 5.69 -10.65 22.49
CA TYR A 6 5.09 -9.74 21.52
C TYR A 6 4.88 -8.37 22.18
N PRO A 7 5.06 -7.27 21.44
CA PRO A 7 4.75 -5.94 21.95
C PRO A 7 3.25 -5.83 22.27
N ASP A 8 2.93 -5.16 23.39
CA ASP A 8 1.56 -4.86 23.81
C ASP A 8 1.00 -3.64 23.05
N LYS A 9 0.99 -3.76 21.72
CA LYS A 9 0.53 -2.73 20.79
C LYS A 9 -0.47 -3.32 19.81
N VAL A 10 -1.49 -2.56 19.46
CA VAL A 10 -2.50 -2.95 18.48
C VAL A 10 -1.85 -3.01 17.10
N ARG A 11 -2.02 -4.12 16.38
CA ARG A 11 -1.54 -4.23 15.00
C ARG A 11 -2.64 -3.81 14.04
N VAL A 12 -2.36 -2.80 13.25
CA VAL A 12 -3.28 -2.29 12.22
C VAL A 12 -2.70 -2.67 10.87
N TYR A 13 -3.47 -3.42 10.09
CA TYR A 13 -3.10 -3.78 8.73
C TYR A 13 -3.94 -2.94 7.76
N VAL A 14 -3.26 -2.16 6.94
CA VAL A 14 -3.90 -1.22 6.02
C VAL A 14 -3.62 -1.70 4.61
N ASP A 15 -4.66 -1.88 3.80
CA ASP A 15 -4.50 -2.19 2.39
C ASP A 15 -3.87 -0.99 1.66
N MET A 16 -3.11 -1.23 0.60
CA MET A 16 -2.54 -0.14 -0.21
C MET A 16 -3.52 0.27 -1.30
N ASP A 17 -4.08 -0.71 -2.02
CA ASP A 17 -4.74 -0.48 -3.29
C ASP A 17 -6.17 0.03 -3.07
N GLY A 18 -6.46 1.29 -3.41
CA GLY A 18 -7.79 1.88 -3.19
C GLY A 18 -8.03 2.37 -1.75
N VAL A 19 -7.00 2.32 -0.89
CA VAL A 19 -7.03 2.88 0.46
C VAL A 19 -5.95 3.95 0.64
N ILE A 20 -4.71 3.65 0.21
CA ILE A 20 -3.60 4.60 0.25
C ILE A 20 -3.26 5.11 -1.15
N ALA A 21 -3.25 4.24 -2.15
CA ALA A 21 -2.95 4.57 -3.55
C ALA A 21 -4.22 4.51 -4.42
N ASP A 22 -4.45 5.54 -5.25
CA ASP A 22 -5.67 5.66 -6.06
C ASP A 22 -5.57 4.89 -7.39
N PHE A 23 -5.81 3.58 -7.31
CA PHE A 23 -5.89 2.72 -8.50
C PHE A 23 -7.10 3.01 -9.38
N GLU A 24 -8.19 3.53 -8.82
CA GLU A 24 -9.42 3.76 -9.59
C GLU A 24 -9.27 4.97 -10.52
N CYS A 25 -8.64 6.04 -10.04
CA CYS A 25 -8.31 7.20 -10.86
C CYS A 25 -7.35 6.82 -11.98
N ALA A 26 -6.26 6.12 -11.65
CA ALA A 26 -5.27 5.67 -12.64
C ALA A 26 -5.90 4.73 -13.68
N ALA A 27 -6.69 3.74 -13.25
CA ALA A 27 -7.36 2.82 -14.16
C ALA A 27 -8.32 3.56 -15.12
N ARG A 28 -9.08 4.54 -14.62
CA ARG A 28 -9.95 5.38 -15.44
C ARG A 28 -9.17 6.21 -16.46
N ALA A 29 -8.03 6.79 -16.08
CA ALA A 29 -7.17 7.55 -16.99
C ALA A 29 -6.66 6.69 -18.17
N HIS A 30 -6.48 5.39 -17.94
CA HIS A 30 -6.09 4.42 -18.96
C HIS A 30 -7.26 3.74 -19.67
N ALA A 31 -8.51 4.13 -19.38
CA ALA A 31 -9.73 3.48 -19.89
C ALA A 31 -9.76 1.96 -19.63
N MET A 32 -9.27 1.54 -18.47
CA MET A 32 -9.21 0.14 -18.04
C MET A 32 -9.99 -0.09 -16.76
N GLU A 33 -10.40 -1.34 -16.56
CA GLU A 33 -10.85 -1.81 -15.25
C GLU A 33 -9.67 -1.87 -14.26
N PRO A 34 -9.86 -1.51 -12.97
CA PRO A 34 -8.78 -1.52 -11.98
C PRO A 34 -8.05 -2.86 -11.87
N SER A 35 -8.78 -3.97 -11.98
CA SER A 35 -8.21 -5.33 -11.94
C SER A 35 -7.29 -5.63 -13.13
N HIS A 36 -7.51 -4.99 -14.27
CA HIS A 36 -6.66 -5.09 -15.45
C HIS A 36 -5.49 -4.12 -15.39
N PHE A 37 -5.73 -2.89 -14.91
CA PHE A 37 -4.69 -1.88 -14.76
C PHE A 37 -3.57 -2.35 -13.83
N LYS A 38 -3.91 -3.04 -12.72
CA LYS A 38 -2.92 -3.66 -11.81
C LYS A 38 -1.94 -4.64 -12.48
N ARG A 39 -2.23 -5.12 -13.70
CA ARG A 39 -1.35 -6.03 -14.45
C ARG A 39 -0.44 -5.30 -15.44
N VAL A 40 -0.64 -4.00 -15.64
CA VAL A 40 0.19 -3.16 -16.51
C VAL A 40 1.54 -2.91 -15.83
N ALA A 41 2.62 -3.02 -16.61
CA ALA A 41 3.96 -2.75 -16.12
C ALA A 41 4.07 -1.28 -15.67
N GLY A 42 4.56 -1.06 -14.45
CA GLY A 42 4.68 0.29 -13.88
C GLY A 42 3.40 0.86 -13.25
N ALA A 43 2.27 0.14 -13.25
CA ALA A 43 0.99 0.64 -12.72
C ALA A 43 1.04 1.05 -11.23
N PHE A 44 2.03 0.58 -10.46
CA PHE A 44 2.21 0.87 -9.04
C PHE A 44 3.17 2.03 -8.75
N LEU A 45 3.85 2.58 -9.77
CA LEU A 45 4.89 3.60 -9.60
C LEU A 45 4.32 5.01 -9.53
N ASP A 46 3.43 5.34 -10.45
CA ASP A 46 2.93 6.70 -10.67
C ASP A 46 1.50 6.84 -10.15
N LEU A 47 1.19 6.20 -9.02
CA LEU A 47 -0.12 6.31 -8.39
C LEU A 47 -0.18 7.54 -7.50
N ASP A 48 -1.21 8.34 -7.70
CA ASP A 48 -1.53 9.40 -6.78
C ASP A 48 -2.02 8.81 -5.44
N PRO A 49 -1.61 9.38 -4.29
CA PRO A 49 -2.16 8.99 -3.01
C PRO A 49 -3.63 9.42 -2.89
N ILE A 50 -4.43 8.59 -2.21
CA ILE A 50 -5.80 8.95 -1.87
C ILE A 50 -5.78 10.18 -0.94
N PRO A 51 -6.66 11.17 -1.17
CA PRO A 51 -6.72 12.35 -0.32
C PRO A 51 -6.84 12.00 1.17
N LYS A 52 -5.98 12.61 1.99
CA LYS A 52 -5.88 12.40 3.46
C LYS A 52 -5.40 11.00 3.89
N ALA A 53 -5.07 10.08 2.98
CA ALA A 53 -4.58 8.77 3.37
C ALA A 53 -3.26 8.87 4.15
N ALA A 54 -2.31 9.69 3.67
CA ALA A 54 -1.06 9.94 4.39
C ALA A 54 -1.30 10.54 5.79
N GLU A 55 -2.13 11.58 5.90
CA GLU A 55 -2.49 12.21 7.18
C GLU A 55 -3.10 11.21 8.18
N ALA A 56 -4.01 10.35 7.70
CA ALA A 56 -4.63 9.32 8.53
C ALA A 56 -3.63 8.26 8.99
N MET A 57 -2.68 7.87 8.13
CA MET A 57 -1.61 6.94 8.47
C MET A 57 -0.67 7.52 9.53
N PHE A 58 -0.29 8.79 9.40
CA PHE A 58 0.50 9.49 10.42
C PHE A 58 -0.24 9.60 11.75
N ALA A 59 -1.53 9.96 11.72
CA ALA A 59 -2.33 10.05 12.93
C ALA A 59 -2.46 8.69 13.65
N LEU A 60 -2.51 7.59 12.89
CA LEU A 60 -2.53 6.24 13.45
C LEU A 60 -1.19 5.85 14.10
N ASP A 61 -0.07 6.20 13.47
CA ASP A 61 1.26 5.91 14.01
C ASP A 61 1.59 6.77 15.25
N ASP A 62 1.23 8.05 15.22
CA ASP A 62 1.45 9.02 16.32
C ASP A 62 0.67 8.69 17.60
N THR A 63 -0.35 7.82 17.52
CA THR A 63 -1.05 7.34 18.71
C THR A 63 -0.12 6.60 19.69
N GLY A 64 1.01 6.05 19.23
CA GLY A 64 1.98 5.31 20.04
C GLY A 64 1.50 3.92 20.51
N TYR A 65 0.21 3.63 20.40
CA TYR A 65 -0.43 2.36 20.75
C TYR A 65 -0.55 1.38 19.58
N CYS A 66 -0.38 1.86 18.35
CA CYS A 66 -0.53 1.07 17.15
C CYS A 66 0.84 0.72 16.54
N LEU A 67 0.91 -0.44 15.90
CA LEU A 67 1.91 -0.80 14.90
C LEU A 67 1.18 -0.89 13.57
N VAL A 68 1.46 0.04 12.67
CA VAL A 68 0.80 0.14 11.38
C VAL A 68 1.61 -0.60 10.33
N PHE A 69 0.97 -1.49 9.57
CA PHE A 69 1.57 -2.25 8.49
C PHE A 69 0.76 -2.05 7.22
N THR A 70 1.42 -1.60 6.16
CA THR A 70 0.81 -1.58 4.83
C THR A 70 0.94 -2.95 4.18
N LEU A 71 -0.18 -3.50 3.72
CA LEU A 71 -0.27 -4.76 2.99
C LEU A 71 -0.75 -4.49 1.57
N THR A 72 -0.18 -5.18 0.59
CA THR A 72 -0.66 -5.14 -0.80
C THR A 72 -0.45 -6.51 -1.44
N GLU A 73 -1.35 -6.90 -2.34
CA GLU A 73 -1.20 -8.10 -3.15
C GLU A 73 -0.80 -7.72 -4.57
N THR A 74 0.45 -8.05 -4.94
CA THR A 74 0.93 -7.86 -6.31
C THR A 74 0.50 -9.03 -7.21
N PRO A 75 -0.19 -8.80 -8.35
CA PRO A 75 -0.61 -9.86 -9.25
C PRO A 75 0.57 -10.66 -9.83
N ARG A 76 0.46 -12.00 -9.86
CA ARG A 76 1.51 -12.90 -10.37
C ARG A 76 1.92 -12.64 -11.83
N SER A 77 1.01 -12.11 -12.65
CA SER A 77 1.26 -11.80 -14.06
C SER A 77 2.20 -10.61 -14.25
N ASN A 78 2.42 -9.80 -13.22
CA ASN A 78 3.42 -8.73 -13.20
C ASN A 78 4.77 -9.29 -12.71
N SER A 79 5.26 -10.34 -13.38
CA SER A 79 6.34 -11.23 -12.90
C SER A 79 7.75 -10.65 -13.02
N THR A 80 7.92 -9.49 -13.64
CA THR A 80 9.26 -8.94 -13.92
C THR A 80 9.58 -7.81 -12.97
N ARG A 81 10.16 -8.16 -11.81
CA ARG A 81 11.10 -7.31 -11.03
C ARG A 81 10.50 -6.31 -10.01
N TYR A 82 9.41 -6.65 -9.29
CA TYR A 82 8.67 -5.66 -8.47
C TYR A 82 8.54 -5.95 -6.95
N HIS A 83 9.35 -6.81 -6.33
CA HIS A 83 9.35 -6.97 -4.85
C HIS A 83 9.80 -5.72 -4.06
N ARG A 84 10.16 -4.61 -4.72
CA ARG A 84 10.58 -3.34 -4.09
C ARG A 84 9.63 -2.16 -4.29
N HIS A 85 8.66 -2.22 -5.20
CA HIS A 85 7.98 -1.00 -5.65
C HIS A 85 6.87 -0.48 -4.72
N PRO A 86 6.03 -1.30 -4.09
CA PRO A 86 5.12 -0.81 -3.06
C PRO A 86 5.88 -0.17 -1.89
N SER A 87 7.02 -0.76 -1.49
CA SER A 87 7.90 -0.17 -0.48
C SER A 87 8.56 1.12 -0.97
N THR A 88 8.95 1.22 -2.25
CA THR A 88 9.53 2.49 -2.78
C THR A 88 8.47 3.59 -2.90
N TRP A 89 7.24 3.24 -3.29
CA TRP A 89 6.12 4.20 -3.35
C TRP A 89 5.76 4.70 -1.96
N ALA A 90 5.69 3.79 -0.97
CA ALA A 90 5.50 4.15 0.42
C ALA A 90 6.65 5.05 0.91
N GLU A 91 7.91 4.72 0.66
CA GLU A 91 9.07 5.55 1.03
C GLU A 91 9.06 6.95 0.38
N CYS A 92 8.56 7.09 -0.85
CA CYS A 92 8.48 8.39 -1.53
C CYS A 92 7.33 9.29 -1.03
N HIS A 93 6.32 8.70 -0.36
CA HIS A 93 5.09 9.40 0.04
C HIS A 93 4.77 9.29 1.55
N SER A 94 5.73 8.80 2.35
CA SER A 94 5.71 8.80 3.82
C SER A 94 6.68 9.83 4.40
#